data_AF-A0AAD2CH22-F1
#
_entry.id   AF-A0AAD2CH22-F1
#
_cell.length_a   1.000
_cell.length_b   1.000
_cell.length_c   1.000
_cell.angle_alpha   90.00
_cell.angle_beta   90.00
_cell.angle_gamma   90.00
#
_symmetry.space_group_name_H-M   'P 1'
#
loop_
_entity.id
_entity.type
_entity.pdbx_description
1 polymer ?
#
loop_
_entity_poly.entity_id
_entity_poly.type
_entity_poly.pdbx_seq_one_letter_code
_entity_poly.pdbx_strand_id
1 'polypeptide(L)'
;MGDEYVAYKTPKTIVAETAYHFIQGGIYGAAFGLVTPFHPPGSRAALEEAATGVFKPAAPFSSIISVPHNALIFGSLLGVQRLGCKTAEYVRSRQDLWNDVFGYGIAFPYYQFFLVKHVTNHNRVLGGGVILAAVYASLIE
;
A
#
# COMPACT_ATOMS: atom_id res chain seq x y z
N MET A 1 -8.88 -5.57 -35.20
CA MET A 1 -9.84 -5.94 -34.14
C MET A 1 -9.33 -5.31 -32.87
N GLY A 2 -9.75 -4.08 -32.63
CA GLY A 2 -9.33 -3.28 -31.49
C GLY A 2 -10.38 -3.40 -30.41
N ASP A 3 -10.16 -4.29 -29.45
CA ASP A 3 -10.73 -4.12 -28.13
C ASP A 3 -9.96 -2.97 -27.49
N GLU A 4 -10.33 -1.75 -27.85
CA GLU A 4 -9.84 -0.53 -27.23
C GLU A 4 -10.22 -0.65 -25.74
N TYR A 5 -9.26 -0.95 -24.87
CA TYR A 5 -9.48 -1.08 -23.43
C TYR A 5 -10.09 0.23 -22.90
N VAL A 6 -11.43 0.28 -22.80
CA VAL A 6 -12.23 1.46 -22.38
C VAL A 6 -11.99 1.84 -20.90
N ALA A 7 -11.06 1.17 -20.22
CA ALA A 7 -10.76 1.33 -18.81
C ALA A 7 -10.38 2.78 -18.43
N TYR A 8 -9.76 3.54 -19.33
CA TYR A 8 -9.30 4.91 -19.04
C TYR A 8 -10.35 6.00 -19.18
N LYS A 9 -11.60 5.71 -19.60
CA LYS A 9 -12.59 6.78 -19.86
C LYS A 9 -13.37 7.22 -18.61
N THR A 10 -13.26 6.51 -17.49
CA THR A 10 -14.05 6.83 -16.29
C THR A 10 -13.21 6.91 -15.01
N PRO A 11 -13.42 7.94 -14.17
CA PRO A 11 -12.81 8.01 -12.84
C PRO A 11 -13.16 6.81 -11.95
N LYS A 12 -14.31 6.18 -12.19
CA LYS A 12 -14.75 4.98 -11.47
C LYS A 12 -13.76 3.82 -11.65
N THR A 13 -13.23 3.64 -12.86
CA THR A 13 -12.22 2.61 -13.12
C THR A 13 -10.93 2.87 -12.37
N ILE A 14 -10.51 4.14 -12.26
CA ILE A 14 -9.31 4.53 -11.50
C ILE A 14 -9.45 4.09 -10.04
N VAL A 15 -10.61 4.40 -9.43
CA VAL A 15 -10.89 4.04 -8.04
C VAL A 15 -10.96 2.51 -7.86
N ALA A 16 -11.66 1.81 -8.74
CA ALA A 16 -11.81 0.36 -8.67
C ALA A 16 -10.46 -0.37 -8.80
N GLU A 17 -9.64 0.02 -9.78
CA GLU A 17 -8.29 -0.54 -10.01
C GLU A 17 -7.35 -0.24 -8.85
N THR A 18 -7.42 0.98 -8.29
CA THR A 18 -6.65 1.40 -7.12
C THR A 18 -7.03 0.57 -5.89
N ALA A 19 -8.33 0.38 -5.64
CA ALA A 19 -8.82 -0.43 -4.53
C ALA A 19 -8.42 -1.90 -4.68
N TYR A 20 -8.54 -2.45 -5.89
CA TYR A 20 -8.10 -3.82 -6.20
C TYR A 20 -6.61 -4.01 -5.90
N HIS A 21 -5.74 -3.13 -6.40
CA HIS A 21 -4.30 -3.21 -6.16
C HIS A 21 -3.93 -2.94 -4.69
N PHE A 22 -4.68 -2.08 -4.00
CA PHE A 22 -4.53 -1.88 -2.56
C PHE A 22 -4.81 -3.17 -1.78
N ILE A 23 -5.92 -3.86 -2.07
CA ILE A 23 -6.27 -5.12 -1.43
C ILE A 23 -5.22 -6.19 -1.76
N GLN A 24 -4.83 -6.30 -3.02
CA GLN A 24 -3.82 -7.26 -3.47
C GLN A 24 -2.47 -7.00 -2.79
N GLY A 25 -2.03 -5.74 -2.70
CA GLY A 25 -0.85 -5.36 -1.93
C GLY A 25 -1.00 -5.66 -0.45
N GLY A 26 -2.19 -5.49 0.11
CA GLY A 26 -2.52 -5.89 1.48
C GLY A 26 -2.30 -7.37 1.73
N ILE A 27 -2.76 -8.23 0.81
CA ILE A 27 -2.56 -9.68 0.88
C ILE A 27 -1.07 -10.03 0.80
N TYR A 28 -0.32 -9.40 -0.12
CA TYR A 28 1.13 -9.61 -0.21
C TYR A 28 1.88 -9.15 1.04
N GLY A 29 1.52 -7.99 1.58
CA GLY A 29 2.09 -7.49 2.83
C GLY A 29 1.73 -8.37 4.03
N ALA A 30 0.52 -8.93 4.07
CA ALA A 30 0.12 -9.86 5.11
C ALA A 30 0.92 -11.17 5.04
N ALA A 31 1.04 -11.75 3.84
CA ALA A 31 1.86 -12.93 3.60
C ALA A 31 3.32 -12.67 3.98
N PHE A 32 3.86 -11.52 3.57
CA PHE A 32 5.21 -11.08 3.93
C PHE A 32 5.37 -10.96 5.45
N GLY A 33 4.44 -10.32 6.15
CA GLY A 33 4.45 -10.19 7.62
C GLY A 33 4.35 -11.52 8.37
N LEU A 34 3.74 -12.55 7.78
CA LEU A 34 3.64 -13.89 8.39
C LEU A 34 4.95 -14.69 8.28
N VAL A 35 5.64 -14.55 7.15
CA VAL A 35 6.85 -15.32 6.85
C VAL A 35 8.14 -14.57 7.20
N THR A 36 8.06 -13.27 7.45
CA THR A 36 9.25 -12.49 7.79
C THR A 36 9.67 -12.72 9.25
N PRO A 37 10.94 -13.12 9.46
CA PRO A 37 11.48 -13.29 10.80
C PRO A 37 11.93 -11.95 11.41
N PHE A 38 11.35 -10.82 10.98
CA PHE A 38 11.70 -9.49 11.49
C PHE A 38 10.79 -9.13 12.66
N HIS A 39 11.40 -8.71 13.75
CA HIS A 39 10.67 -8.18 14.87
C HIS A 39 10.01 -6.84 14.50
N PRO A 40 8.76 -6.58 14.95
CA PRO A 40 8.08 -5.34 14.62
C PRO A 40 8.87 -4.12 15.12
N PRO A 41 8.89 -3.01 14.36
CA PRO A 41 9.61 -1.79 14.75
C PRO A 41 9.20 -1.31 16.15
N GLY A 42 10.19 -0.99 16.99
CA GLY A 42 9.96 -0.55 18.37
C GLY A 42 9.67 -1.67 19.37
N SER A 43 9.60 -2.93 18.95
CA SER A 43 9.61 -4.05 19.89
C SER A 43 10.96 -4.17 20.59
N ARG A 44 10.95 -4.73 21.81
CA ARG A 44 12.17 -4.93 22.60
C ARG A 44 13.25 -5.71 21.82
N ALA A 45 12.84 -6.76 21.11
CA ALA A 45 13.74 -7.56 20.30
C ALA A 45 14.33 -6.76 19.13
N ALA A 46 13.53 -5.93 18.44
CA ALA A 46 14.05 -5.05 17.38
C ALA A 46 15.03 -3.98 17.92
N LEU A 47 14.80 -3.48 19.13
CA LEU A 47 15.71 -2.53 19.79
C LEU A 47 17.01 -3.22 20.24
N GLU A 48 16.93 -4.46 20.73
CA GLU A 48 18.09 -5.27 21.09
C GLU A 48 18.91 -5.65 19.85
N GLU A 49 18.28 -6.01 18.73
CA GLU A 49 18.96 -6.22 17.45
C GLU A 49 19.66 -4.94 16.95
N ALA A 50 18.98 -3.79 17.03
CA ALA A 50 19.54 -2.51 16.62
C ALA A 50 20.74 -2.08 17.50
N ALA A 51 20.70 -2.42 18.80
CA ALA A 51 21.79 -2.11 19.73
C ALA A 51 22.98 -3.07 19.63
N THR A 52 22.73 -4.35 19.35
CA THR A 52 23.76 -5.39 19.32
C THR A 52 24.33 -5.66 17.93
N GLY A 53 23.63 -5.26 16.86
CA GLY A 53 23.98 -5.56 15.48
C GLY A 53 23.82 -7.05 15.11
N VAL A 54 23.34 -7.88 16.03
CA VAL A 54 23.17 -9.32 15.83
C VAL A 54 21.71 -9.61 15.51
N PHE A 55 21.46 -10.07 14.28
CA PHE A 55 20.13 -10.49 13.85
C PHE A 55 19.72 -11.81 14.52
N LYS A 56 18.57 -11.81 15.18
CA LYS A 56 17.96 -12.97 15.82
C LYS A 56 16.58 -13.21 15.18
N PRO A 57 16.48 -14.15 14.24
CA PRO A 57 15.24 -14.35 13.50
C PRO A 57 14.08 -14.69 14.45
N ALA A 58 13.00 -13.94 14.33
CA ALA A 58 11.75 -14.25 14.98
C ALA A 58 11.22 -15.60 14.45
N ALA A 59 10.59 -16.41 15.30
CA ALA A 59 9.99 -17.66 14.86
C ALA A 59 8.91 -17.39 13.81
N PRO A 60 8.71 -18.26 12.80
CA PRO A 60 7.61 -18.13 11.86
C PRO A 60 6.29 -17.95 12.61
N PHE A 61 5.43 -17.03 12.16
CA PHE A 61 4.16 -16.69 12.83
C PHE A 61 4.27 -16.07 14.24
N SER A 62 5.45 -15.87 14.81
CA SER A 62 5.60 -15.08 16.05
C SER A 62 5.38 -13.58 15.82
N SER A 63 5.44 -13.15 14.56
CA SER A 63 5.28 -11.78 14.09
C SER A 63 3.84 -11.43 13.69
N ILE A 64 2.80 -12.11 14.21
CA ILE A 64 1.38 -11.80 13.88
C ILE A 64 1.07 -10.31 14.05
N ILE A 65 1.65 -9.67 15.07
CA ILE A 65 1.48 -8.23 15.33
C ILE A 65 2.04 -7.36 14.20
N SER A 66 3.00 -7.87 13.40
CA SER A 66 3.55 -7.18 12.23
C SER A 66 2.69 -7.31 10.97
N VAL A 67 1.75 -8.26 10.93
CA VAL A 67 0.92 -8.54 9.75
C VAL A 67 0.08 -7.32 9.33
N PRO A 68 -0.65 -6.64 10.23
CA PRO A 68 -1.43 -5.45 9.85
C PRO A 68 -0.52 -4.31 9.35
N HIS A 69 0.66 -4.15 9.95
CA HIS A 69 1.61 -3.12 9.57
C HIS A 69 2.14 -3.34 8.15
N ASN A 70 2.60 -4.55 7.85
CA ASN A 70 3.11 -4.89 6.52
C ASN A 70 2.00 -4.89 5.46
N ALA A 71 0.81 -5.40 5.78
CA ALA A 71 -0.36 -5.33 4.90
C ALA A 71 -0.69 -3.89 4.52
N LEU A 72 -0.73 -2.96 5.49
CA LEU A 72 -1.00 -1.56 5.21
C LEU A 72 0.11 -0.92 4.36
N ILE A 73 1.39 -1.18 4.65
CA ILE A 73 2.50 -0.62 3.86
C ILE A 73 2.41 -1.06 2.39
N PHE A 74 2.33 -2.37 2.14
CA PHE A 74 2.29 -2.91 0.78
C PHE A 74 1.00 -2.55 0.04
N GLY A 75 -0.14 -2.60 0.73
CA GLY A 75 -1.41 -2.15 0.16
C GLY A 75 -1.36 -0.70 -0.27
N SER A 76 -0.82 0.17 0.59
CA SER A 76 -0.68 1.61 0.29
C SER A 76 0.26 1.86 -0.88
N LEU A 77 1.39 1.16 -0.94
CA LEU A 77 2.37 1.24 -2.03
C LEU A 77 1.75 0.87 -3.38
N LEU A 78 1.08 -0.29 -3.46
CA LEU A 78 0.46 -0.74 -4.69
C LEU A 78 -0.75 0.12 -5.07
N GLY A 79 -1.52 0.58 -4.09
CA GLY A 79 -2.61 1.53 -4.31
C GLY A 79 -2.13 2.85 -4.91
N VAL A 80 -1.10 3.48 -4.32
CA VAL A 80 -0.55 4.74 -4.82
C VAL A 80 0.11 4.57 -6.19
N GLN A 81 0.83 3.47 -6.41
CA GLN A 81 1.41 3.15 -7.71
C GLN A 81 0.31 3.08 -8.78
N ARG A 82 -0.77 2.31 -8.52
CA ARG A 82 -1.85 2.12 -9.49
C ARG A 82 -2.65 3.40 -9.72
N LEU A 83 -2.90 4.18 -8.67
CA LEU A 83 -3.53 5.48 -8.76
C LEU A 83 -2.73 6.41 -9.67
N GLY A 84 -1.40 6.46 -9.50
CA GLY A 84 -0.50 7.21 -10.37
C GLY A 84 -0.58 6.77 -11.83
N CYS A 85 -0.49 5.46 -12.08
CA CYS A 85 -0.59 4.89 -13.44
C CYS A 85 -1.91 5.25 -14.11
N LYS A 86 -3.03 5.03 -13.41
CA LYS A 86 -4.36 5.24 -13.98
C LYS A 86 -4.73 6.72 -14.10
N THR A 87 -4.19 7.59 -13.24
CA THR A 87 -4.30 9.03 -13.42
C THR A 87 -3.54 9.49 -14.66
N ALA A 88 -2.31 9.02 -14.88
CA ALA A 88 -1.55 9.34 -16.08
C ALA A 88 -2.22 8.80 -17.35
N GLU A 89 -2.74 7.58 -17.30
CA GLU A 89 -3.52 6.97 -18.38
C GLU A 89 -4.78 7.78 -18.72
N TYR A 90 -5.52 8.22 -17.70
CA TYR A 90 -6.72 9.05 -17.84
C TYR A 90 -6.40 10.41 -18.48
N VAL A 91 -5.40 11.11 -17.95
CA VAL A 91 -4.99 12.44 -18.42
C VAL A 91 -4.47 12.39 -19.86
N ARG A 92 -3.71 11.35 -20.20
CA ARG A 92 -3.10 11.20 -21.53
C ARG A 92 -4.02 10.48 -22.52
N SER A 93 -5.15 9.92 -22.05
CA SER A 93 -6.06 9.07 -22.82
C SER A 93 -5.33 7.98 -23.61
N ARG A 94 -4.25 7.45 -23.03
CA ARG A 94 -3.35 6.49 -23.67
C ARG A 94 -2.83 5.53 -22.62
N GLN A 95 -2.93 4.24 -22.90
CA GLN A 95 -2.29 3.19 -22.12
C GLN A 95 -0.92 2.87 -22.72
N ASP A 96 0.16 3.20 -22.02
CA ASP A 96 1.53 2.85 -22.39
C ASP A 96 2.39 2.56 -21.15
N LEU A 97 3.57 1.99 -21.39
CA LEU A 97 4.52 1.62 -20.33
C LEU A 97 5.03 2.85 -19.55
N TRP A 98 4.91 4.06 -20.12
CA TRP A 98 5.28 5.30 -19.43
C TRP A 98 4.33 5.62 -18.27
N ASN A 99 3.07 5.20 -18.34
CA ASN A 99 2.15 5.32 -17.20
C ASN A 99 2.61 4.47 -16.02
N ASP A 100 3.17 3.28 -16.27
CA ASP A 100 3.71 2.41 -15.23
C ASP A 100 4.96 3.03 -14.59
N VAL A 101 5.88 3.53 -15.42
CA VAL A 101 7.08 4.27 -14.96
C VAL A 101 6.69 5.48 -14.11
N PHE A 102 5.68 6.24 -14.53
CA PHE A 102 5.17 7.38 -13.77
C PHE A 102 4.58 6.96 -12.41
N GLY A 103 3.78 5.90 -12.38
CA GLY A 103 3.24 5.37 -11.12
C GLY A 103 4.34 4.93 -10.15
N TYR A 104 5.39 4.26 -10.62
CA TYR A 104 6.56 3.95 -9.80
C TYR A 104 7.29 5.23 -9.33
N GLY A 105 7.40 6.24 -10.19
CA GLY A 105 7.97 7.54 -9.87
C GLY A 105 7.21 8.29 -8.76
N ILE A 106 5.91 8.05 -8.59
CA ILE A 106 5.10 8.57 -7.48
C ILE A 106 5.22 7.68 -6.23
N ALA A 107 5.21 6.36 -6.42
CA ALA A 107 5.25 5.40 -5.32
C ALA A 107 6.57 5.48 -4.52
N PHE A 108 7.70 5.75 -5.18
CA PHE A 108 9.00 5.87 -4.52
C PHE A 108 9.11 7.03 -3.50
N PRO A 109 8.81 8.30 -3.86
CA PRO A 109 8.80 9.38 -2.89
C PRO A 109 7.71 9.18 -1.83
N TYR A 110 6.57 8.60 -2.20
CA TYR A 110 5.55 8.24 -1.23
C TYR A 110 6.08 7.27 -0.16
N TYR A 111 6.82 6.24 -0.56
CA TYR A 111 7.51 5.35 0.37
C TYR A 111 8.53 6.09 1.25
N GLN A 112 9.42 6.88 0.64
CA GLN A 112 10.50 7.58 1.35
C GLN A 112 10.00 8.62 2.36
N PHE A 113 8.97 9.40 2.00
CA PHE A 113 8.50 10.52 2.81
C PHE A 113 7.35 10.16 3.75
N PHE A 114 6.38 9.36 3.31
CA PHE A 114 5.19 9.07 4.11
C PHE A 114 5.31 7.76 4.87
N LEU A 115 5.79 6.69 4.24
CA LEU A 115 5.86 5.37 4.88
C LEU A 115 7.07 5.21 5.81
N VAL A 116 8.23 5.77 5.45
CA VAL A 116 9.45 5.64 6.29
C VAL A 116 9.51 6.71 7.39
N LYS A 117 9.22 7.98 7.08
CA LYS A 117 9.39 9.10 8.04
C LYS A 117 8.13 9.46 8.83
N HIS A 118 6.94 9.20 8.27
CA HIS A 118 5.67 9.67 8.83
C HIS A 118 4.59 8.58 8.90
N VAL A 119 4.99 7.33 9.17
CA VAL A 119 4.07 6.17 9.17
C VAL A 119 2.87 6.36 10.10
N THR A 120 3.04 7.06 11.22
CA THR A 120 1.97 7.39 12.16
C THR A 120 0.91 8.31 11.53
N ASN A 121 1.33 9.30 10.74
CA ASN A 121 0.39 10.18 10.03
C ASN A 121 -0.29 9.44 8.88
N HIS A 122 0.45 8.58 8.17
CA HIS A 122 -0.10 7.73 7.12
C HIS A 122 -1.21 6.80 7.65
N ASN A 123 -0.95 6.11 8.76
CA ASN A 123 -1.93 5.22 9.41
C ASN A 123 -3.16 5.99 9.92
N ARG A 124 -2.99 7.24 10.39
CA ARG A 124 -4.10 8.11 10.78
C ARG A 124 -4.96 8.54 9.59
N VAL A 125 -4.33 8.88 8.46
CA VAL A 125 -5.05 9.27 7.23
C VAL A 125 -5.82 8.08 6.66
N LEU A 126 -5.20 6.91 6.56
CA LEU A 126 -5.90 5.71 6.10
C LEU A 126 -7.00 5.27 7.07
N GLY A 127 -6.70 5.20 8.36
CA GLY A 127 -7.71 4.85 9.37
C GLY A 127 -8.88 5.82 9.37
N GLY A 128 -8.60 7.14 9.28
CA GLY A 128 -9.62 8.17 9.14
C GLY A 128 -10.43 8.02 7.85
N GLY A 129 -9.78 7.71 6.73
CA GLY A 129 -10.46 7.47 5.45
C GLY A 129 -11.41 6.27 5.49
N VAL A 130 -11.01 5.17 6.14
CA VAL A 130 -11.86 3.98 6.32
C VAL A 130 -13.06 4.30 7.20
N ILE A 131 -12.87 5.01 8.32
CA ILE A 131 -13.98 5.41 9.19
C ILE A 131 -14.94 6.34 8.44
N LEU A 132 -14.42 7.31 7.69
CA LEU A 132 -15.23 8.24 6.92
C LEU A 132 -16.03 7.51 5.83
N ALA A 133 -15.40 6.54 5.15
CA ALA A 133 -16.07 5.71 4.14
C ALA A 133 -17.18 4.84 4.76
N ALA A 134 -16.94 4.25 5.94
CA ALA A 134 -17.94 3.47 6.67
C ALA A 134 -19.12 4.34 7.11
N VAL A 135 -18.85 5.51 7.70
CA VAL A 135 -19.90 6.48 8.10
C VAL A 135 -20.69 6.95 6.88
N TYR A 136 -20.02 7.29 5.78
CA TYR A 136 -20.68 7.70 4.54
C TYR A 136 -21.58 6.60 3.97
N ALA A 137 -21.10 5.35 3.93
CA ALA A 137 -21.90 4.20 3.50
C ALA A 137 -23.14 4.02 4.39
N SER A 138 -23.01 4.15 5.72
CA SER A 138 -24.12 4.02 6.66
C SER A 138 -25.11 5.20 6.67
N LEU A 139 -24.77 6.34 6.05
CA LEU A 139 -25.66 7.51 5.95
C LEU A 139 -26.46 7.56 4.64
N ILE A 140 -26.08 6.73 3.66
CA ILE A 140 -26.74 6.64 2.34
C ILE A 140 -27.69 5.46 2.26
N GLU A 141 -27.51 4.45 3.12
CA GLU A 141 -28.54 3.45 3.45
C GLU A 141 -29.61 4.05 4.38
#